data_AF-A0AAU7JWD3-F1
#
_entry.id   AF-A0AAU7JWD3-F1
#
_cell.length_a   1.000
_cell.length_b   1.000
_cell.length_c   1.000
_cell.angle_alpha   90.00
_cell.angle_beta   90.00
_cell.angle_gamma   90.00
#
_symmetry.space_group_name_H-M   'P 1'
#
loop_
_entity.id
_entity.type
_entity.pdbx_description
1 polymer ?
#
loop_
_entity_poly.entity_id
_entity_poly.type
_entity_poly.pdbx_seq_one_letter_code
_entity_poly.pdbx_strand_id
1 'polypeptide(L)'
;MANTADPEDWTARDDEQLRGALATLRHDVDALPLPDVRFVRARGVRRRRQRALALTAAAAAAAVVVGAVGFSQLGRDTTLPVTPATRSSSPAPTATPTATATDDPLAEPGLLPLARDWERTLDLPAGSATVTKVTKGGGVECGDTLGAPTRQDAMTQASSPVSGGATYWLTDVPQAAANTLIQGVGTCQNGPSFTVKSEYVGAYAVFSYSTPEAGSGWFAVVPGRQGVALLQVIDPAFNDVASGGFTVKEVSALAELTRQRLDRYGAGSGSASPSAPSTAPAIGPTGSTRALSQDMPVSGPQPAPVSPLFVAASQWRSPALSGSVATSAGQGALEGSTTVASCETDEQQAGIGGRVGVVSVKAGTGPAGYIGRQRVQLDESSAGEVQQSYVAARLAEAKALFAKGCRVGNGTVSSTAGPSEGTYRLETVLTDGTAPFTEWVGVTAQRTPGAVSTIVITKMSDPKQGFAELDRLLMLARQK
;
A
#
# COMPACT_ATOMS: atom_id res chain seq x y z
N MET A 1 15.25 67.39 -8.99
CA MET A 1 15.59 67.27 -7.55
C MET A 1 15.15 65.89 -7.11
N ALA A 2 16.11 64.96 -7.00
CA ALA A 2 15.86 63.61 -6.55
C ALA A 2 16.02 63.59 -5.02
N ASN A 3 14.96 63.21 -4.31
CA ASN A 3 15.03 62.91 -2.88
C ASN A 3 15.80 61.61 -2.70
N THR A 4 17.03 61.71 -2.21
CA THR A 4 17.73 60.63 -1.52
C THR A 4 16.95 60.33 -0.24
N ALA A 5 16.39 59.12 -0.15
CA ALA A 5 15.83 58.63 1.11
C ALA A 5 16.98 58.52 2.12
N ASP A 6 16.85 59.25 3.23
CA ASP A 6 17.75 59.16 4.37
C ASP A 6 17.70 57.75 4.98
N PRO A 7 18.83 57.24 5.51
CA PRO A 7 18.89 55.99 6.26
C PRO A 7 18.27 56.20 7.66
N GLU A 8 16.94 56.33 7.73
CA GLU A 8 16.21 56.50 8.99
C GLU A 8 16.08 55.19 9.78
N ASP A 9 16.61 55.27 11.01
CA ASP A 9 16.12 54.71 12.26
C ASP A 9 16.00 53.19 12.39
N TRP A 10 17.16 52.53 12.44
CA TRP A 10 17.29 51.23 13.12
C TRP A 10 17.17 51.42 14.64
N THR A 11 16.07 50.97 15.22
CA THR A 11 15.80 51.13 16.66
C THR A 11 16.35 49.95 17.48
N ALA A 12 16.52 50.13 18.79
CA ALA A 12 16.89 49.04 19.70
C ALA A 12 15.87 47.88 19.70
N ARG A 13 14.61 48.17 19.35
CA ARG A 13 13.54 47.18 19.22
C ARG A 13 13.72 46.33 17.96
N ASP A 14 14.17 46.92 16.85
CA ASP A 14 14.48 46.18 15.61
C ASP A 14 15.67 45.25 15.82
N ASP A 15 16.65 45.69 16.60
CA ASP A 15 17.82 44.90 16.99
C ASP A 15 17.44 43.69 17.87
N GLU A 16 16.52 43.86 18.82
CA GLU A 16 16.01 42.77 19.66
C GLU A 16 15.15 41.78 18.85
N GLN A 17 14.32 42.29 17.93
CA GLN A 17 13.53 41.46 17.03
C GLN A 17 14.41 40.66 16.06
N LEU A 18 15.48 41.28 15.53
CA LEU A 18 16.46 40.60 14.69
C LEU A 18 17.20 39.51 15.48
N ARG A 19 17.63 39.78 16.71
CA ARG A 19 18.26 38.76 17.57
C ARG A 19 17.31 37.61 17.88
N GLY A 20 16.03 37.90 18.14
CA GLY A 20 15.00 36.88 18.34
C GLY A 20 14.84 36.00 17.10
N ALA A 21 14.71 36.61 15.93
CA ALA A 21 14.58 35.88 14.66
C ALA A 21 15.82 35.04 14.32
N LEU A 22 17.03 35.56 14.62
CA LEU A 22 18.27 34.82 14.44
C LEU A 22 18.44 33.68 15.46
N ALA A 23 17.94 33.85 16.69
CA ALA A 23 17.95 32.80 17.70
C ALA A 23 16.98 31.66 17.36
N THR A 24 15.80 31.96 16.84
CA THR A 24 14.86 30.94 16.34
C THR A 24 15.44 30.22 15.12
N LEU A 25 16.03 30.97 14.18
CA LEU A 25 16.69 30.37 13.01
C LEU A 25 17.84 29.45 13.42
N ARG A 26 18.62 29.86 14.43
CA ARG A 26 19.69 29.01 14.99
C ARG A 26 19.12 27.75 15.61
N HIS A 27 18.04 27.85 16.38
CA HIS A 27 17.39 26.69 16.97
C HIS A 27 16.86 25.72 15.91
N ASP A 28 16.27 26.23 14.83
CA ASP A 28 15.79 25.43 13.70
C ASP A 28 16.95 24.76 12.93
N VAL A 29 18.07 25.47 12.75
CA VAL A 29 19.27 24.94 12.11
C VAL A 29 19.95 23.88 12.98
N ASP A 30 20.00 24.08 14.29
CA ASP A 30 20.58 23.11 15.24
C ASP A 30 19.67 21.88 15.43
N ALA A 31 18.35 22.03 15.26
CA ALA A 31 17.38 20.94 15.33
C ALA A 31 17.29 20.09 14.05
N LEU A 32 17.77 20.62 12.91
CA LEU A 32 17.86 19.87 11.67
C LEU A 32 19.21 19.12 11.61
N PRO A 33 19.23 17.78 11.57
CA PRO A 33 20.48 17.05 11.39
C PRO A 33 21.10 17.45 10.05
N LEU A 34 22.24 18.16 10.10
CA LEU A 34 22.95 18.58 8.90
C LEU A 34 23.29 17.34 8.06
N PRO A 35 23.02 17.35 6.74
CA PRO A 35 23.38 16.24 5.87
C PRO A 35 24.87 15.95 5.96
N ASP A 36 25.25 14.67 6.06
CA ASP A 36 26.64 14.23 6.09
C ASP A 36 27.43 14.89 4.93
N VAL A 37 28.62 15.41 5.26
CA VAL A 37 29.56 16.11 4.36
C VAL A 37 29.81 15.31 3.07
N ARG A 38 29.67 13.99 3.10
CA ARG A 38 29.73 13.09 1.94
C ARG A 38 28.63 13.37 0.90
N PHE A 39 27.41 13.71 1.33
CA PHE A 39 26.29 14.08 0.45
C PHE A 39 26.51 15.45 -0.21
N VAL A 40 27.05 16.42 0.54
CA VAL A 40 27.36 17.76 0.00
C VAL A 40 28.45 17.67 -1.08
N ARG A 41 29.49 16.85 -0.86
CA ARG A 41 30.55 16.59 -1.84
C ARG A 41 30.03 15.88 -3.10
N ALA A 42 29.13 14.91 -2.94
CA ALA A 42 28.49 14.21 -4.06
C ALA A 42 27.64 15.17 -4.93
N ARG A 43 26.91 16.11 -4.31
CA ARG A 43 26.13 17.15 -5.01
C ARG A 43 27.01 18.08 -5.85
N GLY A 44 28.15 18.51 -5.31
CA GLY A 44 29.10 19.39 -6.01
C GLY A 44 29.76 18.76 -7.25
N VAL A 45 30.09 17.46 -7.18
CA VAL A 45 30.70 16.72 -8.30
C VAL A 45 29.68 16.40 -9.41
N ARG A 46 28.42 16.09 -9.03
CA ARG A 46 27.34 15.78 -9.97
C ARG A 46 26.94 16.98 -10.84
N ARG A 47 26.86 18.19 -10.27
CA ARG A 47 26.51 19.41 -11.01
C ARG A 47 27.54 19.79 -12.09
N ARG A 48 28.83 19.49 -11.86
CA ARG A 48 29.90 19.67 -12.87
C ARG A 48 29.84 18.62 -13.99
N ARG A 49 29.49 17.37 -13.66
CA ARG A 49 29.33 16.29 -14.66
C ARG A 49 28.07 16.43 -15.51
N GLN A 50 26.95 16.89 -14.94
CA GLN A 50 25.72 17.12 -15.71
C GLN A 50 25.88 18.20 -16.79
N ARG A 51 26.69 19.25 -16.53
CA ARG A 51 27.05 20.24 -17.56
C ARG A 51 27.89 19.64 -18.69
N ALA A 52 28.74 18.65 -18.40
CA ALA A 52 29.51 17.95 -19.42
C ALA A 52 28.67 16.95 -20.24
N LEU A 53 27.73 16.25 -19.59
CA LEU A 53 26.87 15.25 -20.25
C LEU A 53 25.76 15.86 -21.10
N ALA A 54 25.24 17.04 -20.72
CA ALA A 54 24.26 17.78 -21.54
C ALA A 54 24.83 18.17 -22.91
N LEU A 55 26.14 18.38 -23.02
CA LEU A 55 26.81 18.67 -24.29
C LEU A 55 26.99 17.41 -25.16
N THR A 56 27.08 16.21 -24.58
CA THR A 56 27.24 14.95 -25.33
C THR A 56 25.92 14.28 -25.72
N ALA A 57 24.85 14.46 -24.94
CA ALA A 57 23.53 13.87 -25.24
C ALA A 57 22.87 14.47 -26.49
N ALA A 58 23.13 15.75 -26.79
CA ALA A 58 22.64 16.39 -28.01
C ALA A 58 23.18 15.76 -29.30
N ALA A 59 24.37 15.14 -29.26
CA ALA A 59 24.98 14.47 -30.42
C ALA A 59 24.43 13.04 -30.64
N ALA A 60 24.02 12.33 -29.58
CA ALA A 60 23.55 10.95 -29.68
C ALA A 60 22.09 10.83 -30.16
N ALA A 61 21.22 11.79 -29.83
CA ALA A 61 19.82 11.80 -30.26
C ALA A 61 19.65 11.93 -31.79
N ALA A 62 20.60 12.58 -32.48
CA ALA A 62 20.57 12.72 -33.93
C ALA A 62 20.85 11.40 -34.68
N ALA A 63 21.58 10.45 -34.08
CA ALA A 63 21.96 9.20 -34.74
C ALA A 63 20.87 8.11 -34.70
N VAL A 64 19.97 8.15 -33.70
CA VAL A 64 18.92 7.12 -33.52
C VAL A 64 17.71 7.38 -34.44
N VAL A 65 17.44 8.63 -34.80
CA VAL A 65 16.30 8.99 -35.67
C VAL A 65 16.50 8.54 -37.13
N VAL A 66 17.75 8.35 -37.58
CA VAL A 66 18.03 7.85 -38.95
C VAL A 66 17.85 6.33 -39.07
N GLY A 67 17.92 5.57 -37.97
CA GLY A 67 17.84 4.10 -38.00
C GLY A 67 16.43 3.51 -38.00
N ALA A 68 15.42 4.24 -37.52
CA ALA A 68 14.08 3.69 -37.29
C ALA A 68 13.07 3.93 -38.44
N VAL A 69 13.38 4.80 -39.41
CA VAL A 69 12.49 5.12 -40.55
C VAL A 69 12.68 4.16 -41.75
N GLY A 70 13.68 3.27 -41.70
CA GLY A 70 14.04 2.42 -42.85
C GLY A 70 13.33 1.07 -42.99
N PHE A 71 12.45 0.65 -42.06
CA PHE A 71 11.97 -0.75 -42.03
C PHE A 71 10.44 -0.96 -41.98
N SER A 72 9.62 0.07 -42.17
CA SER A 72 8.15 -0.05 -42.12
C SER A 72 7.42 0.09 -43.47
N GLN A 73 8.11 0.02 -44.61
CA GLN A 73 7.47 -0.05 -45.93
C GLN A 73 7.82 -1.32 -46.69
N LEU A 74 6.97 -2.34 -46.54
CA LEU A 74 6.76 -3.40 -47.54
C LEU A 74 5.39 -4.04 -47.29
N GLY A 75 4.42 -3.70 -48.14
CA GLY A 75 3.21 -4.51 -48.36
C GLY A 75 1.88 -3.87 -47.97
N ARG A 76 1.34 -2.99 -48.82
CA ARG A 76 0.06 -3.20 -49.54
C ARG A 76 -0.29 -2.00 -50.41
N ASP A 77 -0.73 -2.34 -51.62
CA ASP A 77 -1.04 -1.42 -52.71
C ASP A 77 -2.54 -1.05 -52.73
N THR A 78 -2.77 0.25 -52.96
CA THR A 78 -3.84 0.94 -53.70
C THR A 78 -5.33 0.56 -53.55
N THR A 79 -6.15 1.53 -53.09
CA THR A 79 -7.09 2.30 -53.95
C THR A 79 -7.85 3.35 -53.12
N LEU A 80 -7.79 4.61 -53.56
CA LEU A 80 -8.55 5.76 -53.04
C LEU A 80 -9.90 5.88 -53.77
N PRO A 81 -10.92 6.45 -53.10
CA PRO A 81 -11.57 7.59 -53.73
C PRO A 81 -11.69 8.80 -52.78
N VAL A 82 -11.49 9.97 -53.37
CA VAL A 82 -11.76 11.31 -52.81
C VAL A 82 -13.26 11.61 -52.93
N THR A 83 -13.87 12.24 -51.92
CA THR A 83 -14.94 13.29 -51.97
C THR A 83 -15.52 13.55 -50.55
N PRO A 84 -16.30 14.63 -50.30
CA PRO A 84 -15.85 15.98 -49.96
C PRO A 84 -16.25 16.43 -48.52
N ALA A 85 -15.74 17.59 -48.11
CA ALA A 85 -15.98 18.21 -46.81
C ALA A 85 -17.48 18.37 -46.45
N THR A 86 -17.85 17.93 -45.24
CA THR A 86 -19.16 18.23 -44.62
C THR A 86 -18.96 18.73 -43.18
N ARG A 87 -19.82 19.69 -42.82
CA ARG A 87 -19.73 20.68 -41.74
C ARG A 87 -19.72 20.08 -40.33
N SER A 88 -19.02 20.80 -39.44
CA SER A 88 -19.14 20.73 -37.99
C SER A 88 -20.59 20.86 -37.51
N SER A 89 -21.02 19.90 -36.70
CA SER A 89 -22.04 20.11 -35.67
C SER A 89 -21.55 19.45 -34.38
N SER A 90 -21.52 20.25 -33.31
CA SER A 90 -21.12 19.85 -31.96
C SER A 90 -22.20 18.95 -31.33
N PRO A 91 -21.90 17.78 -30.76
CA PRO A 91 -22.84 17.06 -29.93
C PRO A 91 -22.78 17.54 -28.48
N ALA A 92 -23.95 17.72 -27.89
CA ALA A 92 -24.16 18.01 -26.48
C ALA A 92 -23.63 16.86 -25.58
N PRO A 93 -23.18 17.15 -24.34
CA PRO A 93 -22.66 16.14 -23.43
C PRO A 93 -23.76 15.17 -23.00
N THR A 94 -23.60 13.89 -23.36
CA THR A 94 -24.37 12.78 -22.79
C THR A 94 -23.81 12.45 -21.41
N ALA A 95 -24.67 12.46 -20.40
CA ALA A 95 -24.33 12.09 -19.03
C ALA A 95 -23.83 10.63 -18.95
N THR A 96 -22.64 10.45 -18.39
CA THR A 96 -22.05 9.14 -18.13
C THR A 96 -22.79 8.45 -16.97
N PRO A 97 -23.19 7.17 -17.08
CA PRO A 97 -23.85 6.46 -15.99
C PRO A 97 -22.87 6.19 -14.83
N THR A 98 -23.33 6.52 -13.62
CA THR A 98 -22.71 6.17 -12.34
C THR A 98 -22.59 4.64 -12.22
N ALA A 99 -21.36 4.13 -12.09
CA ALA A 99 -21.13 2.71 -11.84
C ALA A 99 -21.66 2.33 -10.44
N THR A 100 -22.56 1.36 -10.39
CA THR A 100 -23.13 0.78 -9.18
C THR A 100 -22.04 0.03 -8.40
N ALA A 101 -21.84 0.38 -7.13
CA ALA A 101 -20.91 -0.31 -6.23
C ALA A 101 -21.29 -1.79 -6.11
N THR A 102 -20.30 -2.68 -6.16
CA THR A 102 -20.52 -4.13 -5.98
C THR A 102 -20.71 -4.42 -4.48
N ASP A 103 -21.86 -4.98 -4.11
CA ASP A 103 -22.30 -5.28 -2.73
C ASP A 103 -21.59 -6.48 -2.06
N ASP A 104 -20.34 -6.81 -2.39
CA ASP A 104 -19.62 -7.86 -1.65
C ASP A 104 -19.13 -7.33 -0.29
N PRO A 105 -19.71 -7.75 0.86
CA PRO A 105 -19.29 -7.29 2.20
C PRO A 105 -17.80 -7.54 2.45
N LEU A 106 -17.27 -8.59 1.81
CA LEU A 106 -15.93 -9.10 2.00
C LEU A 106 -15.02 -8.73 0.82
N ALA A 107 -15.32 -7.66 0.08
CA ALA A 107 -14.45 -7.19 -1.00
C ALA A 107 -13.09 -6.70 -0.47
N GLU A 108 -13.07 -6.07 0.71
CA GLU A 108 -11.85 -5.53 1.31
C GLU A 108 -11.08 -6.61 2.08
N PRO A 109 -9.79 -6.81 1.75
CA PRO A 109 -8.94 -7.78 2.40
C PRO A 109 -8.80 -7.52 3.91
N GLY A 110 -9.04 -8.56 4.71
CA GLY A 110 -8.86 -8.49 6.15
C GLY A 110 -9.20 -9.81 6.82
N LEU A 111 -8.25 -10.34 7.59
CA LEU A 111 -8.41 -11.62 8.30
C LEU A 111 -9.46 -11.53 9.41
N LEU A 112 -9.49 -10.41 10.13
CA LEU A 112 -10.41 -10.10 11.20
C LEU A 112 -11.42 -9.03 10.71
N PRO A 113 -12.56 -8.84 11.41
CA PRO A 113 -13.54 -7.81 11.07
C PRO A 113 -12.95 -6.41 10.96
N LEU A 114 -13.32 -5.71 9.89
CA LEU A 114 -12.97 -4.30 9.65
C LEU A 114 -14.01 -3.39 10.31
N ALA A 115 -13.70 -2.10 10.45
CA ALA A 115 -14.59 -1.09 11.05
C ALA A 115 -16.02 -1.15 10.49
N ARG A 116 -16.16 -1.16 9.15
CA ARG A 116 -17.46 -1.25 8.48
C ARG A 116 -18.22 -2.56 8.74
N ASP A 117 -17.52 -3.64 9.07
CA ASP A 117 -18.15 -4.92 9.38
C ASP A 117 -18.79 -4.86 10.76
N TRP A 118 -18.08 -4.26 11.73
CA TRP A 118 -18.62 -3.94 13.06
C TRP A 118 -19.86 -3.04 12.93
N GLU A 119 -19.76 -1.96 12.17
CA GLU A 119 -20.89 -1.03 11.95
C GLU A 119 -22.10 -1.72 11.36
N ARG A 120 -21.90 -2.53 10.31
CA ARG A 120 -23.00 -3.20 9.61
C ARG A 120 -23.65 -4.31 10.45
N THR A 121 -22.85 -5.13 11.14
CA THR A 121 -23.37 -6.32 11.83
C THR A 121 -23.95 -6.00 13.20
N LEU A 122 -23.47 -4.93 13.84
CA LEU A 122 -23.94 -4.47 15.15
C LEU A 122 -24.85 -3.23 15.06
N ASP A 123 -25.27 -2.86 13.84
CA ASP A 123 -26.11 -1.68 13.55
C ASP A 123 -25.58 -0.36 14.17
N LEU A 124 -24.25 -0.19 14.15
CA LEU A 124 -23.61 1.05 14.62
C LEU A 124 -23.69 2.13 13.53
N PRO A 125 -23.69 3.42 13.90
CA PRO A 125 -23.63 4.51 12.94
C PRO A 125 -22.42 4.37 11.99
N ALA A 126 -22.63 4.61 10.70
CA ALA A 126 -21.56 4.53 9.70
C ALA A 126 -20.42 5.50 10.01
N GLY A 127 -19.17 5.03 9.94
CA GLY A 127 -17.97 5.79 10.29
C GLY A 127 -17.76 5.99 11.81
N SER A 128 -18.55 5.33 12.67
CA SER A 128 -18.36 5.41 14.12
C SER A 128 -17.37 4.39 14.67
N ALA A 129 -17.11 3.28 13.98
CA ALA A 129 -16.17 2.27 14.47
C ALA A 129 -14.74 2.58 14.01
N THR A 130 -13.78 2.44 14.91
CA THR A 130 -12.35 2.44 14.59
C THR A 130 -11.74 1.11 15.02
N VAL A 131 -10.97 0.49 14.12
CA VAL A 131 -10.24 -0.75 14.42
C VAL A 131 -8.75 -0.45 14.48
N THR A 132 -8.12 -0.82 15.59
CA THR A 132 -6.69 -0.62 15.83
C THR A 132 -6.01 -1.94 16.12
N LYS A 133 -4.81 -2.15 15.57
CA LYS A 133 -4.02 -3.33 15.89
C LYS A 133 -3.42 -3.17 17.28
N VAL A 134 -3.52 -4.21 18.12
CA VAL A 134 -2.95 -4.22 19.47
C VAL A 134 -1.91 -5.32 19.61
N THR A 135 -0.88 -5.05 20.39
CA THR A 135 0.26 -5.96 20.60
C THR A 135 0.27 -6.57 22.00
N LYS A 136 -0.51 -6.02 22.95
CA LYS A 136 -0.64 -6.54 24.32
C LYS A 136 -1.92 -6.04 25.00
N GLY A 137 -2.72 -6.95 25.54
CA GLY A 137 -3.75 -6.64 26.56
C GLY A 137 -4.91 -5.74 26.13
N GLY A 138 -5.26 -5.67 24.84
CA GLY A 138 -6.25 -4.71 24.34
C GLY A 138 -7.26 -5.21 23.33
N GLY A 139 -7.38 -6.53 23.09
CA GLY A 139 -8.27 -7.05 22.05
C GLY A 139 -9.44 -7.84 22.60
N VAL A 140 -9.15 -9.00 23.18
CA VAL A 140 -10.18 -9.90 23.69
C VAL A 140 -9.71 -10.58 24.95
N GLU A 141 -10.57 -10.60 25.95
CA GLU A 141 -10.45 -11.32 27.19
C GLU A 141 -10.68 -12.83 27.03
N CYS A 142 -10.29 -13.62 28.04
CA CYS A 142 -10.56 -15.07 28.10
C CYS A 142 -9.93 -15.93 26.98
N GLY A 143 -8.99 -15.36 26.19
CA GLY A 143 -8.32 -16.03 25.07
C GLY A 143 -6.95 -16.65 25.41
N ASP A 144 -6.46 -16.48 26.64
CA ASP A 144 -5.07 -16.83 27.01
C ASP A 144 -4.77 -18.34 26.96
N THR A 145 -5.80 -19.18 26.88
CA THR A 145 -5.67 -20.65 26.85
C THR A 145 -4.90 -21.18 25.64
N LEU A 146 -4.81 -20.42 24.55
CA LEU A 146 -4.02 -20.76 23.36
C LEU A 146 -2.64 -20.08 23.32
N GLY A 147 -2.27 -19.33 24.35
CA GLY A 147 -1.04 -18.55 24.39
C GLY A 147 -1.08 -17.32 23.48
N ALA A 148 0.09 -16.87 23.03
CA ALA A 148 0.23 -15.62 22.30
C ALA A 148 -0.50 -15.65 20.95
N PRO A 149 -1.39 -14.67 20.68
CA PRO A 149 -2.12 -14.64 19.42
C PRO A 149 -1.23 -14.25 18.24
N THR A 150 -1.62 -14.72 17.05
CA THR A 150 -0.98 -14.33 15.78
C THR A 150 -1.37 -12.92 15.36
N ARG A 151 -2.61 -12.52 15.62
CA ARG A 151 -3.12 -11.18 15.37
C ARG A 151 -4.15 -10.79 16.42
N GLN A 152 -4.16 -9.52 16.78
CA GLN A 152 -5.14 -8.97 17.70
C GLN A 152 -5.50 -7.55 17.28
N ASP A 153 -6.79 -7.29 17.18
CA ASP A 153 -7.37 -6.01 16.79
C ASP A 153 -8.40 -5.59 17.85
N ALA A 154 -8.43 -4.30 18.17
CA ALA A 154 -9.39 -3.66 19.09
C ALA A 154 -10.34 -2.77 18.30
N MET A 155 -11.61 -2.75 18.69
CA MET A 155 -12.65 -1.90 18.12
C MET A 155 -13.16 -0.93 19.18
N THR A 156 -13.25 0.35 18.82
CA THR A 156 -13.88 1.40 19.64
C THR A 156 -14.93 2.14 18.83
N GLN A 157 -16.06 2.48 19.45
CA GLN A 157 -17.09 3.32 18.83
C GLN A 157 -16.90 4.80 19.23
N ALA A 158 -16.95 5.71 18.26
CA ALA A 158 -16.93 7.14 18.49
C ALA A 158 -18.18 7.58 19.27
N SER A 159 -17.98 8.41 20.31
CA SER A 159 -19.05 8.98 21.13
C SER A 159 -19.94 7.94 21.84
N SER A 160 -19.43 6.73 22.04
CA SER A 160 -20.14 5.64 22.71
C SER A 160 -19.13 4.85 23.55
N PRO A 161 -19.54 4.27 24.69
CA PRO A 161 -18.65 3.44 25.50
C PRO A 161 -18.58 2.00 24.99
N VAL A 162 -19.30 1.67 23.90
CA VAL A 162 -19.19 0.38 23.21
C VAL A 162 -17.77 0.16 22.72
N SER A 163 -17.28 -1.04 22.98
CA SER A 163 -15.97 -1.50 22.51
C SER A 163 -16.02 -2.97 22.12
N GLY A 164 -14.96 -3.45 21.52
CA GLY A 164 -14.82 -4.86 21.22
C GLY A 164 -13.43 -5.18 20.73
N GLY A 165 -13.28 -6.40 20.24
CA GLY A 165 -12.05 -6.80 19.59
C GLY A 165 -12.13 -8.18 18.98
N ALA A 166 -11.07 -8.52 18.27
CA ALA A 166 -10.92 -9.78 17.60
C ALA A 166 -9.49 -10.27 17.79
N THR A 167 -9.34 -11.53 18.19
CA THR A 167 -8.04 -12.17 18.38
C THR A 167 -7.99 -13.42 17.53
N TYR A 168 -6.87 -13.66 16.82
CA TYR A 168 -6.70 -14.81 15.94
C TYR A 168 -5.42 -15.57 16.26
N TRP A 169 -5.54 -16.91 16.27
CA TRP A 169 -4.43 -17.85 16.41
C TRP A 169 -4.32 -18.71 15.15
N LEU A 170 -3.16 -18.66 14.50
CA LEU A 170 -2.79 -19.58 13.44
C LEU A 170 -2.54 -20.97 14.04
N THR A 171 -3.25 -21.97 13.54
CA THR A 171 -3.09 -23.37 13.97
C THR A 171 -3.50 -24.32 12.83
N ASP A 172 -2.83 -25.47 12.79
CA ASP A 172 -3.14 -26.60 11.91
C ASP A 172 -4.30 -27.47 12.44
N VAL A 173 -4.70 -27.27 13.70
CA VAL A 173 -5.81 -27.99 14.35
C VAL A 173 -6.92 -27.02 14.82
N PRO A 174 -7.54 -26.24 13.90
CA PRO A 174 -8.46 -25.15 14.24
C PRO A 174 -9.65 -25.59 15.08
N GLN A 175 -10.17 -26.79 14.86
CA GLN A 175 -11.28 -27.32 15.66
C GLN A 175 -10.89 -27.63 17.11
N ALA A 176 -9.69 -28.21 17.32
CA ALA A 176 -9.20 -28.50 18.67
C ALA A 176 -8.88 -27.20 19.42
N ALA A 177 -8.31 -26.20 18.73
CA ALA A 177 -8.09 -24.88 19.28
C ALA A 177 -9.40 -24.15 19.61
N ALA A 178 -10.42 -24.26 18.75
CA ALA A 178 -11.76 -23.74 19.04
C ALA A 178 -12.39 -24.40 20.27
N ASN A 179 -12.29 -25.73 20.41
CA ASN A 179 -12.77 -26.42 21.60
C ASN A 179 -12.03 -25.95 22.88
N THR A 180 -10.74 -25.67 22.78
CA THR A 180 -9.93 -25.14 23.88
C THR A 180 -10.37 -23.71 24.26
N LEU A 181 -10.66 -22.85 23.28
CA LEU A 181 -11.21 -21.52 23.53
C LEU A 181 -12.63 -21.58 24.10
N ILE A 182 -13.49 -22.47 23.59
CA ILE A 182 -14.85 -22.70 24.11
C ILE A 182 -14.80 -23.05 25.61
N GLN A 183 -13.90 -23.95 25.99
CA GLN A 183 -13.69 -24.31 27.40
C GLN A 183 -13.11 -23.13 28.19
N GLY A 184 -12.13 -22.42 27.63
CA GLY A 184 -11.51 -21.24 28.26
C GLY A 184 -12.52 -20.14 28.54
N VAL A 185 -13.34 -19.77 27.55
CA VAL A 185 -14.40 -18.76 27.69
C VAL A 185 -15.47 -19.23 28.68
N GLY A 186 -15.94 -20.48 28.58
CA GLY A 186 -16.96 -21.02 29.48
C GLY A 186 -16.53 -21.13 30.94
N THR A 187 -15.22 -21.14 31.23
CA THR A 187 -14.66 -21.18 32.59
C THR A 187 -13.97 -19.89 33.00
N CYS A 188 -14.04 -18.86 32.15
CA CYS A 188 -13.34 -17.60 32.38
C CYS A 188 -13.90 -16.87 33.60
N GLN A 189 -13.00 -16.36 34.45
CA GLN A 189 -13.33 -15.59 35.64
C GLN A 189 -12.52 -14.29 35.63
N ASN A 190 -13.00 -13.27 34.92
CA ASN A 190 -12.34 -11.95 34.86
C ASN A 190 -12.82 -11.00 35.96
N GLY A 191 -12.93 -11.52 37.18
CA GLY A 191 -13.29 -10.74 38.36
C GLY A 191 -14.52 -11.27 39.10
N PRO A 192 -14.85 -10.64 40.25
CA PRO A 192 -15.99 -11.03 41.05
C PRO A 192 -17.28 -10.87 40.25
N SER A 193 -18.14 -11.90 40.32
CA SER A 193 -19.45 -11.93 39.65
C SER A 193 -19.42 -11.96 38.11
N PHE A 194 -18.26 -12.17 37.49
CA PHE A 194 -18.16 -12.44 36.05
C PHE A 194 -18.88 -13.76 35.73
N THR A 195 -20.02 -13.68 35.06
CA THR A 195 -20.85 -14.85 34.73
C THR A 195 -20.93 -15.00 33.23
N VAL A 196 -20.45 -16.12 32.71
CA VAL A 196 -20.57 -16.49 31.29
C VAL A 196 -21.73 -17.47 31.13
N LYS A 197 -22.61 -17.20 30.17
CA LYS A 197 -23.71 -18.08 29.77
C LYS A 197 -23.48 -18.52 28.33
N SER A 198 -23.45 -19.82 28.09
CA SER A 198 -23.32 -20.35 26.73
C SER A 198 -24.64 -20.22 25.98
N GLU A 199 -24.59 -19.62 24.80
CA GLU A 199 -25.70 -19.56 23.85
C GLU A 199 -25.20 -20.19 22.55
N TYR A 200 -25.38 -21.51 22.43
CA TYR A 200 -24.85 -22.23 21.27
C TYR A 200 -25.68 -21.95 20.01
N VAL A 201 -25.04 -21.43 18.96
CA VAL A 201 -25.70 -21.12 17.68
C VAL A 201 -24.92 -21.72 16.50
N GLY A 202 -25.33 -22.90 16.05
CA GLY A 202 -24.87 -23.47 14.79
C GLY A 202 -23.37 -23.84 14.76
N ALA A 203 -22.60 -23.18 13.89
CA ALA A 203 -21.20 -23.53 13.57
C ALA A 203 -20.16 -22.80 14.45
N TYR A 204 -20.59 -21.90 15.32
CA TYR A 204 -19.75 -21.13 16.24
C TYR A 204 -20.38 -21.15 17.64
N ALA A 205 -19.55 -20.99 18.66
CA ALA A 205 -20.01 -20.92 20.04
C ALA A 205 -20.10 -19.45 20.46
N VAL A 206 -21.29 -18.99 20.79
CA VAL A 206 -21.54 -17.64 21.30
C VAL A 206 -21.77 -17.73 22.80
N PHE A 207 -21.27 -16.76 23.54
CA PHE A 207 -21.44 -16.68 24.98
C PHE A 207 -21.84 -15.26 25.33
N SER A 208 -22.90 -15.09 26.10
CA SER A 208 -23.15 -13.83 26.77
C SER A 208 -22.36 -13.82 28.08
N TYR A 209 -21.93 -12.63 28.51
CA TYR A 209 -21.41 -12.45 29.85
C TYR A 209 -21.96 -11.18 30.47
N SER A 210 -22.03 -11.17 31.80
CA SER A 210 -22.38 -10.01 32.58
C SER A 210 -21.40 -9.80 33.72
N THR A 211 -21.12 -8.53 34.00
CA THR A 211 -20.29 -8.09 35.11
C THR A 211 -20.94 -6.86 35.75
N PRO A 212 -20.86 -6.69 37.08
CA PRO A 212 -21.38 -5.49 37.73
C PRO A 212 -20.60 -4.21 37.38
N GLU A 213 -19.32 -4.33 36.99
CA GLU A 213 -18.39 -3.20 36.86
C GLU A 213 -18.02 -2.85 35.41
N ALA A 214 -17.93 -3.84 34.52
CA ALA A 214 -17.57 -3.66 33.11
C ALA A 214 -18.78 -3.80 32.16
N GLY A 215 -19.99 -3.93 32.73
CA GLY A 215 -21.25 -4.15 32.01
C GLY A 215 -21.37 -5.56 31.44
N SER A 216 -22.07 -5.68 30.32
CA SER A 216 -22.38 -6.94 29.65
C SER A 216 -21.82 -6.98 28.25
N GLY A 217 -21.69 -8.19 27.72
CA GLY A 217 -21.09 -8.37 26.42
C GLY A 217 -21.23 -9.79 25.91
N TRP A 218 -20.54 -10.02 24.81
CA TRP A 218 -20.57 -11.28 24.11
C TRP A 218 -19.19 -11.74 23.71
N PHE A 219 -18.97 -13.06 23.75
CA PHE A 219 -17.87 -13.72 23.07
C PHE A 219 -18.40 -14.56 21.91
N ALA A 220 -17.62 -14.67 20.84
CA ALA A 220 -17.85 -15.67 19.81
C ALA A 220 -16.55 -16.37 19.42
N VAL A 221 -16.55 -17.70 19.51
CA VAL A 221 -15.45 -18.56 19.06
C VAL A 221 -15.74 -19.00 17.63
N VAL A 222 -14.85 -18.61 16.71
CA VAL A 222 -15.03 -18.76 15.26
C VAL A 222 -13.91 -19.63 14.69
N PRO A 223 -14.15 -20.94 14.47
CA PRO A 223 -13.18 -21.78 13.78
C PRO A 223 -13.11 -21.38 12.30
N GLY A 224 -11.90 -21.23 11.78
CA GLY A 224 -11.62 -21.10 10.35
C GLY A 224 -10.84 -22.29 9.82
N ARG A 225 -10.49 -22.27 8.52
CA ARG A 225 -9.72 -23.36 7.88
C ARG A 225 -8.31 -23.57 8.42
N GLN A 226 -7.63 -22.49 8.85
CA GLN A 226 -6.23 -22.54 9.30
C GLN A 226 -6.03 -21.74 10.58
N GLY A 227 -7.04 -21.70 11.43
CA GLY A 227 -6.92 -21.04 12.70
C GLY A 227 -8.26 -20.86 13.36
N VAL A 228 -8.24 -20.16 14.48
CA VAL A 228 -9.44 -19.83 15.22
C VAL A 228 -9.38 -18.36 15.60
N ALA A 229 -10.53 -17.69 15.54
CA ALA A 229 -10.70 -16.36 16.10
C ALA A 229 -11.60 -16.39 17.33
N LEU A 230 -11.32 -15.51 18.26
CA LEU A 230 -12.19 -15.15 19.37
C LEU A 230 -12.60 -13.69 19.17
N LEU A 231 -13.89 -13.42 19.18
CA LEU A 231 -14.47 -12.08 19.12
C LEU A 231 -14.99 -11.71 20.50
N GLN A 232 -14.89 -10.43 20.85
CA GLN A 232 -15.55 -9.85 22.02
C GLN A 232 -16.26 -8.56 21.64
N VAL A 233 -17.46 -8.37 22.18
CA VAL A 233 -18.23 -7.13 22.09
C VAL A 233 -18.67 -6.74 23.49
N ILE A 234 -18.47 -5.48 23.86
CA ILE A 234 -18.75 -4.95 25.20
C ILE A 234 -19.69 -3.78 25.05
N ASP A 235 -20.82 -3.83 25.75
CA ASP A 235 -21.70 -2.69 25.93
C ASP A 235 -21.83 -2.38 27.44
N PRO A 236 -21.07 -1.40 27.94
CA PRO A 236 -21.08 -1.08 29.35
C PRO A 236 -22.36 -0.34 29.79
N ALA A 237 -23.26 0.03 28.86
CA ALA A 237 -24.52 0.67 29.21
C ALA A 237 -25.52 -0.32 29.85
N PHE A 238 -25.31 -1.63 29.69
CA PHE A 238 -26.19 -2.67 30.21
C PHE A 238 -25.42 -3.64 31.11
N ASN A 239 -25.98 -3.92 32.29
CA ASN A 239 -25.40 -4.90 33.24
C ASN A 239 -25.84 -6.34 32.95
N ASP A 240 -26.78 -6.53 32.04
CA ASP A 240 -27.25 -7.83 31.55
C ASP A 240 -27.66 -7.68 30.09
N VAL A 241 -27.20 -8.60 29.22
CA VAL A 241 -27.56 -8.65 27.80
C VAL A 241 -29.07 -8.78 27.59
N ALA A 242 -29.80 -9.32 28.57
CA ALA A 242 -31.26 -9.42 28.52
C ALA A 242 -31.96 -8.07 28.74
N SER A 243 -31.27 -7.09 29.34
CA SER A 243 -31.81 -5.75 29.64
C SER A 243 -31.57 -4.76 28.51
N GLY A 244 -30.78 -5.13 27.50
CA GLY A 244 -30.44 -4.34 26.32
C GLY A 244 -29.01 -4.64 25.83
N GLY A 245 -28.61 -3.94 24.77
CA GLY A 245 -27.32 -4.14 24.10
C GLY A 245 -27.43 -5.03 22.86
N PHE A 246 -26.32 -5.63 22.46
CA PHE A 246 -26.26 -6.48 21.28
C PHE A 246 -27.03 -7.78 21.47
N THR A 247 -27.70 -8.22 20.42
CA THR A 247 -28.44 -9.48 20.37
C THR A 247 -27.55 -10.63 19.91
N VAL A 248 -27.92 -11.86 20.29
CA VAL A 248 -27.28 -13.08 19.75
C VAL A 248 -27.26 -13.10 18.22
N LYS A 249 -28.28 -12.51 17.57
CA LYS A 249 -28.40 -12.43 16.11
C LYS A 249 -27.31 -11.55 15.50
N GLU A 250 -27.07 -10.38 16.07
CA GLU A 250 -26.04 -9.43 15.59
C GLU A 250 -24.63 -10.02 15.79
N VAL A 251 -24.36 -10.59 16.96
CA VAL A 251 -23.07 -11.23 17.25
C VAL A 251 -22.85 -12.46 16.37
N SER A 252 -23.90 -13.25 16.12
CA SER A 252 -23.85 -14.38 15.18
C SER A 252 -23.58 -13.92 13.75
N ALA A 253 -24.14 -12.78 13.33
CA ALA A 253 -23.86 -12.20 12.01
C ALA A 253 -22.39 -11.76 11.89
N LEU A 254 -21.83 -11.14 12.95
CA LEU A 254 -20.41 -10.79 13.01
C LEU A 254 -19.51 -12.04 13.02
N ALA A 255 -19.88 -13.07 13.78
CA ALA A 255 -19.16 -14.35 13.83
C ALA A 255 -19.14 -15.05 12.47
N GLU A 256 -20.27 -15.06 11.78
CA GLU A 256 -20.40 -15.63 10.44
C GLU A 256 -19.58 -14.83 9.41
N LEU A 257 -19.62 -13.50 9.46
CA LEU A 257 -18.77 -12.65 8.61
C LEU A 257 -17.28 -12.92 8.88
N THR A 258 -16.90 -13.07 10.15
CA THR A 258 -15.53 -13.42 10.55
C THR A 258 -15.13 -14.78 10.01
N ARG A 259 -15.99 -15.79 10.11
CA ARG A 259 -15.75 -17.13 9.55
C ARG A 259 -15.48 -17.04 8.06
N GLN A 260 -16.31 -16.29 7.33
CA GLN A 260 -16.13 -16.07 5.90
C GLN A 260 -14.82 -15.34 5.61
N ARG A 261 -14.40 -14.38 6.44
CA ARG A 261 -13.06 -13.75 6.35
C ARG A 261 -11.94 -14.75 6.61
N LEU A 262 -12.03 -15.59 7.64
CA LEU A 262 -11.01 -16.60 7.94
C LEU A 262 -10.92 -17.65 6.83
N ASP A 263 -12.04 -18.04 6.22
CA ASP A 263 -12.04 -18.97 5.10
C ASP A 263 -11.43 -18.34 3.83
N ARG A 264 -11.68 -17.04 3.65
CA ARG A 264 -11.25 -16.24 2.49
C ARG A 264 -9.79 -15.79 2.59
N TYR A 265 -9.33 -15.45 3.80
CA TYR A 265 -8.05 -14.78 4.05
C TYR A 265 -7.13 -15.52 5.03
N GLY A 266 -7.61 -16.58 5.70
CA GLY A 266 -6.87 -17.31 6.73
C GLY A 266 -6.03 -18.48 6.22
N ALA A 267 -6.24 -18.96 5.00
CA ALA A 267 -5.30 -19.90 4.41
C ALA A 267 -3.97 -19.18 4.15
N GLY A 268 -2.84 -19.72 4.64
CA GLY A 268 -1.46 -19.21 4.61
C GLY A 268 -0.84 -18.99 3.23
N SER A 269 -1.67 -18.70 2.24
CA SER A 269 -1.34 -18.37 0.88
C SER A 269 -2.49 -17.55 0.29
N GLY A 270 -2.28 -16.24 0.14
CA GLY A 270 -3.06 -15.41 -0.77
C GLY A 270 -4.40 -14.95 -0.22
N SER A 271 -4.53 -13.63 -0.10
CA SER A 271 -5.82 -12.96 -0.04
C SER A 271 -6.57 -13.22 -1.35
N ALA A 272 -7.33 -14.31 -1.41
CA ALA A 272 -8.33 -14.53 -2.45
C ALA A 272 -9.63 -13.91 -1.95
N SER A 273 -9.91 -12.65 -2.30
CA SER A 273 -11.30 -12.19 -2.36
C SER A 273 -12.04 -13.03 -3.43
N PRO A 274 -13.13 -13.74 -3.14
CA PRO A 274 -14.06 -14.26 -4.12
C PRO A 274 -14.78 -13.09 -4.74
N SER A 275 -14.30 -12.70 -5.90
CA SER A 275 -15.16 -12.05 -6.86
C SER A 275 -16.16 -13.07 -7.39
N ALA A 276 -17.42 -12.65 -7.44
CA ALA A 276 -18.45 -13.12 -8.38
C ALA A 276 -17.85 -13.30 -9.78
N PRO A 277 -18.47 -14.11 -10.68
CA PRO A 277 -17.82 -14.79 -11.79
C PRO A 277 -17.31 -13.81 -12.85
N SER A 278 -16.17 -13.20 -12.58
CA SER A 278 -15.32 -12.60 -13.58
C SER A 278 -14.38 -13.70 -14.02
N THR A 279 -14.45 -14.02 -15.30
CA THR A 279 -13.68 -15.05 -15.98
C THR A 279 -12.17 -14.77 -15.79
N ALA A 280 -11.58 -15.24 -14.69
CA ALA A 280 -10.15 -15.13 -14.45
C ALA A 280 -9.44 -16.23 -15.26
N PRO A 281 -8.51 -15.88 -16.16
CA PRO A 281 -7.67 -16.86 -16.83
C PRO A 281 -6.73 -17.53 -15.80
N ALA A 282 -6.48 -18.81 -16.01
CA ALA A 282 -5.66 -19.67 -15.18
C ALA A 282 -4.34 -19.04 -14.72
N ILE A 283 -4.09 -19.15 -13.41
CA ILE A 283 -2.82 -18.82 -12.74
C ILE A 283 -1.70 -19.64 -13.41
N GLY A 284 -0.69 -18.94 -13.95
CA GLY A 284 0.51 -19.56 -14.50
C GLY A 284 1.44 -20.15 -13.43
N PRO A 285 2.43 -20.97 -13.84
CA PRO A 285 2.92 -22.14 -13.10
C PRO A 285 3.78 -21.89 -11.86
N THR A 286 3.94 -20.66 -11.35
CA THR A 286 4.75 -20.43 -10.13
C THR A 286 3.99 -20.09 -8.87
N GLY A 287 2.69 -19.74 -8.90
CA GLY A 287 1.72 -19.80 -7.77
C GLY A 287 2.13 -19.31 -6.36
N SER A 288 3.30 -18.72 -6.18
CA SER A 288 3.91 -18.55 -4.86
C SER A 288 3.42 -17.25 -4.26
N THR A 289 2.62 -17.40 -3.22
CA THR A 289 2.14 -16.34 -2.34
C THR A 289 3.21 -15.92 -1.35
N ARG A 290 4.29 -16.68 -1.20
CA ARG A 290 5.44 -16.39 -0.33
C ARG A 290 6.52 -15.65 -1.10
N ALA A 291 7.06 -14.58 -0.53
CA ALA A 291 8.19 -13.86 -1.08
C ALA A 291 9.49 -14.68 -0.97
N LEU A 292 10.21 -14.82 -2.08
CA LEU A 292 11.48 -15.52 -2.16
C LEU A 292 12.64 -14.53 -2.06
N SER A 293 13.75 -14.96 -1.46
CA SER A 293 15.00 -14.23 -1.55
C SER A 293 15.76 -14.67 -2.79
N GLN A 294 16.25 -13.72 -3.56
CA GLN A 294 17.08 -13.95 -4.73
C GLN A 294 18.24 -12.97 -4.68
N ASP A 295 19.45 -13.44 -4.99
CA ASP A 295 20.57 -12.54 -5.22
C ASP A 295 20.34 -11.78 -6.53
N MET A 296 20.33 -10.45 -6.44
CA MET A 296 19.96 -9.58 -7.54
C MET A 296 20.84 -8.33 -7.54
N PRO A 297 21.27 -7.86 -8.73
CA PRO A 297 21.99 -6.59 -8.83
C PRO A 297 21.07 -5.44 -8.38
N VAL A 298 21.47 -4.77 -7.30
CA VAL A 298 20.80 -3.56 -6.80
C VAL A 298 21.60 -2.34 -7.22
N SER A 299 20.97 -1.43 -7.97
CA SER A 299 21.56 -0.15 -8.36
C SER A 299 21.16 0.96 -7.38
N GLY A 300 22.10 1.79 -6.95
CA GLY A 300 21.81 2.94 -6.08
C GLY A 300 23.06 3.53 -5.43
N PRO A 301 22.94 4.67 -4.72
CA PRO A 301 23.99 5.21 -3.88
C PRO A 301 24.49 4.15 -2.88
N GLN A 302 25.81 4.02 -2.76
CA GLN A 302 26.39 3.02 -1.86
C GLN A 302 26.53 3.57 -0.43
N PRO A 303 26.23 2.77 0.60
CA PRO A 303 25.75 1.39 0.52
C PRO A 303 24.28 1.30 0.09
N ALA A 304 23.97 0.44 -0.88
CA ALA A 304 22.58 0.18 -1.28
C ALA A 304 21.88 -0.81 -0.31
N PRO A 305 20.53 -0.87 -0.29
CA PRO A 305 19.79 -1.93 0.38
C PRO A 305 20.15 -3.31 -0.18
N VAL A 306 20.11 -4.33 0.67
CA VAL A 306 20.46 -5.71 0.29
C VAL A 306 19.36 -6.35 -0.58
N SER A 307 19.75 -7.23 -1.51
CA SER A 307 18.82 -7.85 -2.46
C SER A 307 17.63 -8.60 -1.84
N PRO A 308 17.69 -9.20 -0.63
CA PRO A 308 16.53 -9.85 -0.02
C PRO A 308 15.34 -8.93 0.26
N LEU A 309 15.54 -7.60 0.30
CA LEU A 309 14.47 -6.61 0.46
C LEU A 309 13.64 -6.40 -0.82
N PHE A 310 14.06 -6.98 -1.94
CA PHE A 310 13.38 -6.86 -3.23
C PHE A 310 12.61 -8.14 -3.54
N VAL A 311 11.48 -8.00 -4.24
CA VAL A 311 10.72 -9.12 -4.78
C VAL A 311 11.61 -9.84 -5.79
N ALA A 312 11.84 -11.13 -5.57
CA ALA A 312 12.69 -11.93 -6.44
C ALA A 312 12.23 -11.80 -7.90
N ALA A 313 13.18 -11.57 -8.81
CA ALA A 313 12.88 -11.40 -10.23
C ALA A 313 12.10 -12.59 -10.79
N SER A 314 12.37 -13.82 -10.32
CA SER A 314 11.62 -15.02 -10.70
C SER A 314 10.12 -14.95 -10.38
N GLN A 315 9.71 -14.13 -9.40
CA GLN A 315 8.31 -13.94 -9.01
C GLN A 315 7.60 -12.86 -9.83
N TRP A 316 8.28 -12.19 -10.76
CA TRP A 316 7.66 -11.33 -11.77
C TRP A 316 7.13 -12.13 -12.97
N ARG A 317 7.37 -13.43 -13.00
CA ARG A 317 6.84 -14.32 -14.03
C ARG A 317 5.35 -14.56 -13.82
N SER A 318 4.55 -14.16 -14.80
CA SER A 318 3.14 -14.56 -14.93
C SER A 318 2.68 -14.53 -16.40
N PRO A 319 1.54 -15.15 -16.74
CA PRO A 319 0.94 -15.05 -18.06
C PRO A 319 0.62 -13.59 -18.44
N ALA A 320 0.02 -12.82 -17.52
CA ALA A 320 -0.38 -11.45 -17.77
C ALA A 320 0.81 -10.49 -17.89
N LEU A 321 1.85 -10.68 -17.08
CA LEU A 321 2.98 -9.76 -17.01
C LEU A 321 4.08 -10.09 -18.04
N SER A 322 4.44 -11.37 -18.15
CA SER A 322 5.61 -11.82 -18.94
C SER A 322 5.26 -12.78 -20.08
N GLY A 323 3.98 -13.08 -20.30
CA GLY A 323 3.58 -14.16 -21.22
C GLY A 323 4.06 -15.53 -20.76
N SER A 324 4.23 -15.73 -19.45
CA SER A 324 4.86 -16.90 -18.83
C SER A 324 6.34 -17.11 -19.17
N VAL A 325 7.01 -16.14 -19.79
CA VAL A 325 8.45 -16.17 -20.05
C VAL A 325 9.23 -15.99 -18.75
N ALA A 326 10.37 -16.67 -18.61
CA ALA A 326 11.23 -16.52 -17.44
C ALA A 326 11.67 -15.06 -17.25
N THR A 327 11.69 -14.62 -16.00
CA THR A 327 12.10 -13.26 -15.62
C THR A 327 13.42 -13.27 -14.86
N SER A 328 14.23 -12.24 -15.09
CA SER A 328 15.55 -12.08 -14.47
C SER A 328 15.78 -10.64 -14.05
N ALA A 329 16.63 -10.44 -13.04
CA ALA A 329 17.07 -9.11 -12.67
C ALA A 329 18.07 -8.61 -13.72
N GLY A 330 17.76 -7.48 -14.35
CA GLY A 330 18.68 -6.77 -15.22
C GLY A 330 19.51 -5.76 -14.42
N GLN A 331 20.58 -5.25 -15.04
CA GLN A 331 21.24 -4.07 -14.49
C GLN A 331 20.21 -2.93 -14.38
N GLY A 332 20.14 -2.28 -13.22
CA GLY A 332 19.26 -1.13 -12.99
C GLY A 332 19.51 0.00 -13.99
N ALA A 333 18.63 1.02 -14.01
CA ALA A 333 18.79 2.16 -14.91
C ALA A 333 20.24 2.69 -14.89
N LEU A 334 20.83 2.78 -16.09
CA LEU A 334 22.16 3.30 -16.35
C LEU A 334 22.33 4.63 -15.59
N GLU A 335 23.40 4.75 -14.79
CA GLU A 335 23.95 6.01 -14.29
C GLU A 335 23.23 6.72 -13.10
N GLY A 336 22.86 5.97 -12.06
CA GLY A 336 22.74 6.54 -10.71
C GLY A 336 21.47 7.35 -10.43
N SER A 337 20.44 7.20 -11.25
CA SER A 337 19.09 7.64 -10.91
C SER A 337 18.37 6.58 -10.06
N THR A 338 17.62 7.03 -9.07
CA THR A 338 16.76 6.21 -8.21
C THR A 338 15.28 6.42 -8.52
N THR A 339 14.96 7.12 -9.62
CA THR A 339 13.59 7.27 -10.09
C THR A 339 13.14 5.98 -10.78
N VAL A 340 11.90 5.58 -10.51
CA VAL A 340 11.30 4.37 -11.08
C VAL A 340 10.02 4.63 -11.87
N ALA A 341 9.36 5.77 -11.66
CA ALA A 341 8.13 6.16 -12.35
C ALA A 341 8.24 7.55 -12.99
N SER A 342 7.42 7.84 -14.00
CA SER A 342 7.48 9.09 -14.77
C SER A 342 7.29 10.37 -13.95
N CYS A 343 6.57 10.33 -12.82
CA CYS A 343 6.34 11.53 -12.00
C CYS A 343 7.39 11.83 -10.94
N GLU A 344 8.46 11.05 -10.89
CA GLU A 344 9.53 11.25 -9.91
C GLU A 344 10.68 12.07 -10.50
N THR A 345 11.31 12.89 -9.66
CA THR A 345 12.56 13.57 -10.03
C THR A 345 13.73 13.11 -9.17
N ASP A 346 14.94 13.19 -9.72
CA ASP A 346 16.15 12.89 -8.97
C ASP A 346 16.35 13.85 -7.79
N GLU A 347 15.90 15.10 -7.89
CA GLU A 347 15.96 16.07 -6.79
C GLU A 347 15.08 15.66 -5.61
N GLN A 348 13.85 15.19 -5.88
CA GLN A 348 12.95 14.65 -4.86
C GLN A 348 13.61 13.47 -4.15
N GLN A 349 14.25 12.58 -4.91
CA GLN A 349 14.90 11.40 -4.35
C GLN A 349 16.22 11.71 -3.64
N ALA A 350 16.93 12.77 -4.03
CA ALA A 350 18.21 13.16 -3.43
C ALA A 350 18.08 13.79 -2.02
N GLY A 351 16.88 14.21 -1.62
CA GLY A 351 16.59 14.72 -0.27
C GLY A 351 16.16 13.64 0.73
N ILE A 352 15.98 12.40 0.27
CA ILE A 352 15.44 11.32 1.09
C ILE A 352 16.58 10.71 1.91
N GLY A 353 16.45 10.77 3.24
CA GLY A 353 17.36 10.08 4.16
C GLY A 353 17.28 8.55 4.02
N GLY A 354 18.36 7.88 4.43
CA GLY A 354 18.45 6.42 4.40
C GLY A 354 19.12 5.84 3.13
N ARG A 355 19.08 4.52 3.00
CA ARG A 355 19.59 3.79 1.84
C ARG A 355 18.51 3.66 0.78
N VAL A 356 18.89 3.74 -0.48
CA VAL A 356 17.98 3.55 -1.61
C VAL A 356 18.60 2.65 -2.66
N GLY A 357 17.80 1.72 -3.19
CA GLY A 357 18.23 0.80 -4.23
C GLY A 357 17.10 0.49 -5.19
N VAL A 358 17.45 0.18 -6.43
CA VAL A 358 16.54 -0.14 -7.52
C VAL A 358 16.97 -1.44 -8.18
N VAL A 359 16.01 -2.34 -8.39
CA VAL A 359 16.15 -3.55 -9.20
C VAL A 359 15.27 -3.39 -10.43
N SER A 360 15.83 -3.58 -11.62
CA SER A 360 15.08 -3.66 -12.88
C SER A 360 14.84 -5.11 -13.25
N VAL A 361 13.65 -5.44 -13.73
CA VAL A 361 13.27 -6.81 -14.10
C VAL A 361 13.04 -6.92 -15.60
N LYS A 362 13.58 -7.98 -16.20
CA LYS A 362 13.42 -8.34 -17.61
C LYS A 362 12.60 -9.63 -17.76
N ALA A 363 11.77 -9.70 -18.80
CA ALA A 363 11.24 -10.94 -19.34
C ALA A 363 12.12 -11.42 -20.52
N GLY A 364 12.50 -12.68 -20.51
CA GLY A 364 13.38 -13.28 -21.51
C GLY A 364 14.83 -12.81 -21.43
N THR A 365 15.60 -13.10 -22.47
CA THR A 365 17.04 -12.81 -22.56
C THR A 365 17.37 -11.57 -23.39
N GLY A 366 16.37 -10.95 -24.01
CA GLY A 366 16.56 -9.80 -24.91
C GLY A 366 16.95 -8.50 -24.18
N PRO A 367 17.74 -7.62 -24.81
CA PRO A 367 18.18 -6.36 -24.20
C PRO A 367 17.02 -5.38 -23.95
N ALA A 368 15.95 -5.45 -24.74
CA ALA A 368 14.73 -4.64 -24.60
C ALA A 368 13.63 -5.31 -23.75
N GLY A 369 13.97 -6.38 -23.02
CA GLY A 369 13.01 -7.19 -22.27
C GLY A 369 12.52 -6.60 -20.96
N TYR A 370 12.83 -5.34 -20.61
CA TYR A 370 12.43 -4.77 -19.32
C TYR A 370 10.91 -4.63 -19.20
N ILE A 371 10.37 -5.18 -18.11
CA ILE A 371 8.93 -5.18 -17.82
C ILE A 371 8.56 -4.30 -16.64
N GLY A 372 9.53 -3.94 -15.81
CA GLY A 372 9.31 -3.06 -14.67
C GLY A 372 10.51 -2.93 -13.75
N ARG A 373 10.30 -2.25 -12.64
CA ARG A 373 11.31 -1.90 -11.64
C ARG A 373 10.72 -1.94 -10.24
N GLN A 374 11.58 -2.18 -9.26
CA GLN A 374 11.26 -1.97 -7.85
C GLN A 374 12.33 -1.09 -7.23
N ARG A 375 11.90 -0.05 -6.52
CA ARG A 375 12.74 0.71 -5.59
C ARG A 375 12.45 0.28 -4.16
N VAL A 376 13.50 0.15 -3.36
CA VAL A 376 13.41 0.08 -1.90
C VAL A 376 14.13 1.29 -1.31
N GLN A 377 13.44 2.01 -0.44
CA GLN A 377 13.99 3.04 0.45
C GLN A 377 14.00 2.47 1.86
N LEU A 378 15.09 2.66 2.61
CA LEU A 378 15.29 2.07 3.92
C LEU A 378 15.88 3.10 4.88
N ASP A 379 15.13 3.42 5.93
CA ASP A 379 15.65 4.14 7.10
C ASP A 379 16.19 3.15 8.15
N GLU A 380 17.46 3.30 8.50
CA GLU A 380 18.16 2.43 9.46
C GLU A 380 18.35 3.08 10.83
N SER A 381 17.54 4.10 11.15
CA SER A 381 17.53 4.66 12.49
C SER A 381 17.25 3.57 13.52
N SER A 382 17.97 3.58 14.63
CA SER A 382 17.79 2.60 15.72
C SER A 382 16.48 2.80 16.49
N ALA A 383 15.80 3.94 16.32
CA ALA A 383 14.55 4.25 16.98
C ALA A 383 13.36 3.87 16.11
N GLY A 384 12.56 2.90 16.56
CA GLY A 384 11.40 2.39 15.81
C GLY A 384 10.34 3.45 15.49
N GLU A 385 10.14 4.44 16.36
CA GLU A 385 9.20 5.55 16.12
C GLU A 385 9.63 6.44 14.95
N VAL A 386 10.94 6.67 14.81
CA VAL A 386 11.53 7.42 13.70
C VAL A 386 11.33 6.66 12.39
N GLN A 387 11.55 5.34 12.41
CA GLN A 387 11.32 4.48 11.24
C GLN A 387 9.85 4.45 10.83
N GLN A 388 8.92 4.39 11.78
CA GLN A 388 7.47 4.44 11.49
C GLN A 388 7.07 5.78 10.88
N SER A 389 7.54 6.89 11.46
CA SER A 389 7.30 8.24 10.95
C SER A 389 7.87 8.43 9.54
N TYR A 390 9.08 7.90 9.30
CA TYR A 390 9.71 7.88 7.98
C TYR A 390 8.85 7.13 6.97
N VAL A 391 8.42 5.90 7.29
CA VAL A 391 7.59 5.07 6.41
C VAL A 391 6.27 5.78 6.09
N ALA A 392 5.59 6.32 7.10
CA ALA A 392 4.34 7.05 6.92
C ALA A 392 4.52 8.28 6.00
N ALA A 393 5.56 9.08 6.24
CA ALA A 393 5.87 10.25 5.42
C ALA A 393 6.19 9.88 3.96
N ARG A 394 6.99 8.83 3.73
CA ARG A 394 7.32 8.35 2.38
C ARG A 394 6.10 7.82 1.63
N LEU A 395 5.23 7.07 2.32
CA LEU A 395 3.98 6.58 1.72
C LEU A 395 3.05 7.74 1.36
N ALA A 396 2.88 8.72 2.26
CA ALA A 396 2.05 9.89 2.01
C ALA A 396 2.58 10.72 0.84
N GLU A 397 3.89 11.00 0.79
CA GLU A 397 4.52 11.73 -0.30
C GLU A 397 4.34 11.04 -1.65
N ALA A 398 4.61 9.73 -1.71
CA ALA A 398 4.48 8.97 -2.95
C ALA A 398 3.01 8.89 -3.42
N LYS A 399 2.06 8.67 -2.50
CA LYS A 399 0.63 8.70 -2.81
C LYS A 399 0.19 10.05 -3.36
N ALA A 400 0.60 11.14 -2.71
CA ALA A 400 0.28 12.50 -3.16
C ALA A 400 0.89 12.79 -4.54
N LEU A 401 2.14 12.37 -4.77
CA LEU A 401 2.85 12.55 -6.04
C LEU A 401 2.13 11.82 -7.18
N PHE A 402 1.82 10.53 -7.01
CA PHE A 402 1.22 9.73 -8.05
C PHE A 402 -0.26 10.03 -8.27
N ALA A 403 -1.02 10.41 -7.24
CA ALA A 403 -2.43 10.75 -7.39
C ALA A 403 -2.64 11.99 -8.28
N LYS A 404 -1.73 12.96 -8.24
CA LYS A 404 -1.85 14.22 -8.98
C LYS A 404 -1.51 14.11 -10.46
N GLY A 405 -0.69 13.13 -10.84
CA GLY A 405 -0.01 13.15 -12.14
C GLY A 405 1.03 14.28 -12.21
N CYS A 406 1.61 14.50 -13.40
CA CYS A 406 2.72 15.43 -13.57
C CYS A 406 2.91 15.87 -15.03
N ARG A 407 3.86 16.78 -15.26
CA ARG A 407 4.42 17.05 -16.60
C ARG A 407 5.84 16.52 -16.65
N VAL A 408 6.20 15.87 -17.74
CA VAL A 408 7.55 15.33 -17.98
C VAL A 408 7.99 15.69 -19.38
N GLY A 409 9.10 16.44 -19.50
CA GLY A 409 9.61 16.88 -20.80
C GLY A 409 8.55 17.56 -21.65
N ASN A 410 8.28 17.00 -22.83
CA ASN A 410 7.25 17.41 -23.77
C ASN A 410 5.91 16.67 -23.59
N GLY A 411 5.66 16.05 -22.44
CA GLY A 411 4.47 15.23 -22.19
C GLY A 411 3.69 15.60 -20.93
N THR A 412 2.46 15.09 -20.85
CA THR A 412 1.62 15.15 -19.66
C THR A 412 1.32 13.73 -19.18
N VAL A 413 1.38 13.52 -17.88
CA VAL A 413 1.05 12.26 -17.22
C VAL A 413 -0.25 12.43 -16.46
N SER A 414 -1.29 11.74 -16.89
CA SER A 414 -2.54 11.61 -16.14
C SER A 414 -2.43 10.43 -15.18
N SER A 415 -3.17 10.48 -14.07
CA SER A 415 -3.19 9.42 -13.07
C SER A 415 -4.61 8.92 -12.87
N THR A 416 -4.76 7.61 -12.81
CA THR A 416 -5.99 6.92 -12.42
C THR A 416 -5.70 6.09 -11.18
N ALA A 417 -6.43 6.31 -10.09
CA ALA A 417 -6.30 5.49 -8.89
C ALA A 417 -6.70 4.03 -9.18
N GLY A 418 -5.94 3.09 -8.63
CA GLY A 418 -6.25 1.67 -8.69
C GLY A 418 -7.21 1.23 -7.60
N PRO A 419 -7.61 -0.06 -7.61
CA PRO A 419 -8.55 -0.63 -6.64
C PRO A 419 -7.95 -0.74 -5.23
N SER A 420 -6.62 -0.85 -5.12
CA SER A 420 -5.90 -0.97 -3.86
C SER A 420 -5.27 0.36 -3.45
N GLU A 421 -5.25 0.64 -2.15
CA GLU A 421 -4.63 1.87 -1.62
C GLU A 421 -3.15 1.98 -2.04
N GLY A 422 -2.76 3.16 -2.53
CA GLY A 422 -1.39 3.42 -2.98
C GLY A 422 -1.03 2.81 -4.34
N THR A 423 -2.03 2.42 -5.14
CA THR A 423 -1.85 1.99 -6.53
C THR A 423 -2.42 3.00 -7.52
N TYR A 424 -1.71 3.19 -8.64
CA TYR A 424 -2.03 4.16 -9.67
C TYR A 424 -1.67 3.62 -11.05
N ARG A 425 -2.48 3.96 -12.05
CA ARG A 425 -2.14 3.83 -13.46
C ARG A 425 -1.78 5.21 -13.98
N LEU A 426 -0.54 5.37 -14.43
CA LEU A 426 -0.03 6.58 -15.03
C LEU A 426 -0.07 6.44 -16.55
N GLU A 427 -0.70 7.37 -17.24
CA GLU A 427 -0.72 7.42 -18.70
C GLU A 427 0.03 8.65 -19.18
N THR A 428 1.12 8.42 -19.91
CA THR A 428 1.96 9.49 -20.45
C THR A 428 1.59 9.73 -21.89
N VAL A 429 1.17 10.96 -22.21
CA VAL A 429 0.91 11.43 -23.57
C VAL A 429 1.99 12.45 -23.93
N LEU A 430 2.80 12.14 -24.95
CA LEU A 430 3.84 13.01 -25.48
C LEU A 430 3.26 13.92 -26.57
N THR A 431 3.74 15.17 -26.68
CA THR A 431 3.25 16.12 -27.68
C THR A 431 3.81 15.89 -29.10
N ASP A 432 4.81 15.01 -29.24
CA ASP A 432 5.44 14.69 -30.52
C ASP A 432 4.69 13.63 -31.35
N GLY A 433 3.52 13.19 -30.88
CA GLY A 433 2.69 12.20 -31.57
C GLY A 433 3.12 10.74 -31.32
N THR A 434 4.15 10.51 -30.50
CA THR A 434 4.50 9.15 -30.05
C THR A 434 3.31 8.51 -29.34
N ALA A 435 3.12 7.21 -29.56
CA ALA A 435 2.06 6.46 -28.90
C ALA A 435 2.17 6.61 -27.37
N PRO A 436 1.05 6.85 -26.66
CA PRO A 436 1.08 6.95 -25.21
C PRO A 436 1.56 5.64 -24.61
N PHE A 437 2.23 5.73 -23.47
CA PHE A 437 2.64 4.56 -22.70
C PHE A 437 2.03 4.61 -21.30
N THR A 438 1.85 3.42 -20.74
CA THR A 438 1.17 3.23 -19.46
C THR A 438 2.12 2.61 -18.46
N GLU A 439 2.12 3.13 -17.25
CA GLU A 439 2.82 2.56 -16.10
C GLU A 439 1.82 2.22 -15.01
N TRP A 440 1.98 1.07 -14.36
CA TRP A 440 1.26 0.72 -13.14
C TRP A 440 2.21 0.87 -11.97
N VAL A 441 1.89 1.79 -11.06
CA VAL A 441 2.75 2.19 -9.94
C VAL A 441 2.06 1.84 -8.63
N GLY A 442 2.80 1.20 -7.74
CA GLY A 442 2.33 0.80 -6.43
C GLY A 442 3.34 1.13 -5.34
N VAL A 443 2.87 1.60 -4.19
CA VAL A 443 3.73 1.95 -3.06
C VAL A 443 3.25 1.26 -1.79
N THR A 444 4.16 0.63 -1.03
CA THR A 444 3.77 -0.08 0.18
C THR A 444 4.90 -0.15 1.20
N ALA A 445 4.55 -0.21 2.49
CA ALA A 445 5.48 -0.52 3.56
C ALA A 445 5.90 -1.99 3.50
N GLN A 446 7.12 -2.26 3.90
CA GLN A 446 7.67 -3.61 4.09
C GLN A 446 7.49 -4.06 5.55
N ARG A 447 7.61 -5.37 5.79
CA ARG A 447 7.76 -5.96 7.13
C ARG A 447 9.09 -5.55 7.75
N THR A 448 10.14 -5.39 6.95
CA THR A 448 11.40 -4.81 7.43
C THR A 448 11.17 -3.38 7.93
N PRO A 449 11.46 -3.07 9.21
CA PRO A 449 11.28 -1.73 9.76
C PRO A 449 12.03 -0.66 8.96
N GLY A 450 11.38 0.48 8.74
CA GLY A 450 11.97 1.59 7.99
C GLY A 450 11.97 1.40 6.47
N ALA A 451 11.53 0.26 5.93
CA ALA A 451 11.55 0.00 4.50
C ALA A 451 10.23 0.33 3.77
N VAL A 452 10.35 1.02 2.64
CA VAL A 452 9.26 1.36 1.72
C VAL A 452 9.61 0.87 0.33
N SER A 453 8.66 0.16 -0.29
CA SER A 453 8.79 -0.36 -1.65
C SER A 453 7.93 0.44 -2.62
N THR A 454 8.51 0.83 -3.75
CA THR A 454 7.80 1.35 -4.93
C THR A 454 7.98 0.37 -6.08
N ILE A 455 6.90 -0.17 -6.63
CA ILE A 455 6.90 -1.08 -7.77
C ILE A 455 6.28 -0.39 -8.97
N VAL A 456 6.94 -0.51 -10.13
CA VAL A 456 6.47 0.04 -11.40
C VAL A 456 6.49 -1.05 -12.44
N ILE A 457 5.35 -1.28 -13.09
CA ILE A 457 5.25 -2.14 -14.28
C ILE A 457 5.11 -1.22 -15.49
N THR A 458 6.01 -1.37 -16.46
CA THR A 458 6.06 -0.53 -17.66
C THR A 458 5.69 -1.29 -18.94
N LYS A 459 5.64 -2.63 -18.87
CA LYS A 459 5.28 -3.47 -20.01
C LYS A 459 4.65 -4.78 -19.51
N MET A 460 3.56 -5.18 -20.15
CA MET A 460 2.85 -6.42 -19.86
C MET A 460 2.18 -7.01 -21.10
N SER A 461 1.88 -8.30 -21.05
CA SER A 461 1.20 -9.03 -22.13
C SER A 461 -0.31 -8.76 -22.13
N ASP A 462 -0.92 -8.55 -20.95
CA ASP A 462 -2.34 -8.18 -20.82
C ASP A 462 -2.52 -6.93 -19.93
N PRO A 463 -2.63 -5.74 -20.55
CA PRO A 463 -2.86 -4.46 -19.85
C PRO A 463 -4.07 -4.45 -18.90
N LYS A 464 -5.10 -5.27 -19.15
CA LYS A 464 -6.30 -5.31 -18.31
C LYS A 464 -6.02 -5.90 -16.92
N GLN A 465 -4.97 -6.69 -16.81
CA GLN A 465 -4.53 -7.34 -15.57
C GLN A 465 -3.52 -6.50 -14.78
N GLY A 466 -3.21 -5.27 -15.21
CA GLY A 466 -2.08 -4.54 -14.64
C GLY A 466 -2.20 -4.23 -13.16
N PHE A 467 -3.39 -3.89 -12.66
CA PHE A 467 -3.60 -3.72 -11.22
C PHE A 467 -3.52 -5.05 -10.45
N ALA A 468 -4.06 -6.13 -10.99
CA ALA A 468 -3.99 -7.45 -10.36
C ALA A 468 -2.53 -7.94 -10.21
N GLU A 469 -1.70 -7.75 -11.25
CA GLU A 469 -0.27 -8.08 -11.19
C GLU A 469 0.50 -7.16 -10.27
N LEU A 470 0.18 -5.85 -10.27
CA LEU A 470 0.80 -4.91 -9.34
C LEU A 470 0.49 -5.29 -7.88
N ASP A 471 -0.76 -5.58 -7.56
CA ASP A 471 -1.19 -5.98 -6.22
C ASP A 471 -0.51 -7.28 -5.78
N ARG A 472 -0.37 -8.24 -6.69
CA ARG A 472 0.39 -9.48 -6.43
C ARG A 472 1.85 -9.17 -6.07
N LEU A 473 2.52 -8.29 -6.80
CA LEU A 473 3.90 -7.90 -6.50
C LEU A 473 4.02 -7.10 -5.19
N LEU A 474 3.07 -6.21 -4.90
CA LEU A 474 3.03 -5.47 -3.64
C LEU A 474 2.80 -6.39 -2.44
N MET A 475 1.96 -7.42 -2.57
CA MET A 475 1.79 -8.45 -1.55
C MET A 475 3.10 -9.16 -1.21
N LEU A 476 3.92 -9.48 -2.22
CA LEU A 476 5.24 -10.07 -2.03
C LEU A 476 6.21 -9.07 -1.39
N ALA A 477 6.15 -7.79 -1.78
CA ALA A 477 7.00 -6.75 -1.21
C ALA A 477 6.70 -6.51 0.28
N ARG A 478 5.43 -6.56 0.71
CA ARG A 478 5.03 -6.41 2.13
C ARG A 478 5.60 -7.50 3.04
N GLN A 479 6.02 -8.64 2.49
CA GLN A 479 6.60 -9.75 3.24
C GLN A 479 8.12 -9.64 3.42
N LYS A 480 8.76 -8.79 2.61
CA LYS A 480 10.15 -8.36 2.81
C LYS A 480 10.19 -7.41 3.99
#